data_AF-W6RZ00-F1
#
_entry.id   AF-W6RZ00-F1
#
_cell.length_a   1.000
_cell.length_b   1.000
_cell.length_c   1.000
_cell.angle_alpha   90.00
_cell.angle_beta   90.00
_cell.angle_gamma   90.00
#
_symmetry.space_group_name_H-M   'P 1'
#
loop_
_entity.id
_entity.type
_entity.pdbx_description
1 polymer ?
#
loop_
_entity_poly.entity_id
_entity_poly.type
_entity_poly.pdbx_seq_one_letter_code
_entity_poly.pdbx_strand_id
1 'polypeptide(L)'
;MSEKRKRVYEALLDGATEGLFGNALFDFVLERCPKATSKKIVRASLLALTDPDVTDRNVLHTIYALAIAHRMDEVGSTNDPDDDENPTEKSPVLRTLKKKRTSASAPVEASQI
;
A
#
# COMPACT_ATOMS: atom_id res chain seq x y z
N MET A 1 15.71 -6.77 8.58
CA MET A 1 14.60 -5.95 9.12
C MET A 1 15.17 -4.68 9.72
N SER A 2 14.88 -3.52 9.13
CA SER A 2 15.28 -2.23 9.71
C SER A 2 14.57 -2.00 11.04
N GLU A 3 15.30 -1.59 12.07
CA GLU A 3 14.79 -1.34 13.43
C GLU A 3 13.61 -0.37 13.45
N LYS A 4 13.62 0.61 12.53
CA LYS A 4 12.51 1.55 12.32
C LYS A 4 11.20 0.85 11.96
N ARG A 5 11.24 -0.20 11.14
CA ARG A 5 10.04 -0.95 10.70
C ARG A 5 9.47 -1.79 11.84
N LYS A 6 10.36 -2.37 12.66
CA LYS A 6 9.96 -3.11 13.87
C LYS A 6 9.25 -2.19 14.87
N ARG A 7 9.76 -0.99 15.10
CA ARG A 7 9.11 0.00 15.98
C ARG A 7 7.70 0.38 15.54
N VAL A 8 7.48 0.56 14.22
CA VAL A 8 6.15 0.84 13.68
C VAL A 8 5.21 -0.35 13.90
N TYR A 9 5.72 -1.57 13.72
CA TYR A 9 4.97 -2.80 13.97
C TYR A 9 4.58 -2.97 15.44
N GLU A 10 5.52 -2.77 16.36
CA GLU A 10 5.27 -2.82 17.81
C GLU A 10 4.23 -1.77 18.22
N ALA A 11 4.32 -0.54 17.70
CA ALA A 11 3.33 0.49 17.96
C ALA A 11 1.94 0.14 17.41
N LEU A 12 1.85 -0.51 16.24
CA LEU A 12 0.59 -1.00 15.69
C LEU A 12 -0.04 -2.09 16.56
N LEU A 13 0.77 -3.04 17.03
CA LEU A 13 0.30 -4.11 17.92
C LEU A 13 -0.19 -3.55 19.26
N ASP A 14 0.60 -2.67 19.88
CA ASP A 14 0.24 -2.06 21.16
C ASP A 14 -1.07 -1.28 21.03
N GLY A 15 -1.18 -0.38 20.04
CA GLY A 15 -2.38 0.42 19.86
C GLY A 15 -3.62 -0.43 19.53
N ALA A 16 -3.46 -1.47 18.72
CA ALA A 16 -4.57 -2.39 18.42
C ALA A 16 -4.97 -3.23 19.64
N THR A 17 -4.02 -3.60 20.50
CA THR A 17 -4.27 -4.32 21.75
C THR A 17 -4.93 -3.43 22.80
N GLU A 18 -4.62 -2.13 22.81
CA GLU A 18 -5.32 -1.11 23.59
C GLU A 18 -6.74 -0.82 23.08
N GLY A 19 -7.13 -1.40 21.93
CA GLY A 19 -8.47 -1.27 21.35
C GLY A 19 -8.64 -0.03 20.47
N LEU A 20 -7.55 0.62 20.05
CA LEU A 20 -7.59 1.73 19.11
C LEU A 20 -7.82 1.21 17.68
N PHE A 21 -8.54 1.98 16.86
CA PHE A 21 -8.86 1.62 15.48
C PHE A 21 -8.88 2.83 14.56
N GLY A 22 -8.71 2.58 13.25
CA GLY A 22 -8.77 3.63 12.22
C GLY A 22 -7.80 4.79 12.50
N ASN A 23 -8.30 6.01 12.44
CA ASN A 23 -7.49 7.22 12.65
C ASN A 23 -6.88 7.30 14.05
N ALA A 24 -7.58 6.82 15.09
CA ALA A 24 -7.02 6.84 16.45
C ALA A 24 -5.79 5.93 16.57
N LEU A 25 -5.79 4.78 15.90
CA LEU A 25 -4.62 3.91 15.82
C LEU A 25 -3.50 4.56 15.01
N PHE A 26 -3.83 5.27 13.92
CA PHE A 26 -2.84 5.99 13.13
C PHE A 26 -2.16 7.10 13.93
N ASP A 27 -2.94 7.92 14.64
CA ASP A 27 -2.43 9.01 15.47
C ASP A 27 -1.51 8.49 16.57
N PHE A 28 -1.90 7.40 17.25
CA PHE A 28 -1.05 6.72 18.23
C PHE A 28 0.28 6.23 17.66
N VAL A 29 0.24 5.65 16.45
CA VAL A 29 1.46 5.22 15.76
C VAL A 29 2.35 6.42 15.40
N LEU A 30 1.76 7.55 14.99
CA LEU A 30 2.52 8.76 14.70
C LEU A 30 3.15 9.40 15.95
N GLU A 31 2.46 9.35 17.09
CA GLU A 31 3.01 9.83 18.37
C GLU A 31 4.27 9.05 18.78
N ARG A 32 4.26 7.71 18.62
CA ARG A 32 5.42 6.87 18.92
C ARG A 32 6.47 6.89 17.80
N CYS A 33 6.04 6.96 16.56
CA CYS A 33 6.86 6.87 15.35
C CYS A 33 6.53 8.01 14.38
N PRO A 34 7.06 9.23 14.60
CA PRO A 34 6.72 10.42 13.78
C PRO A 34 7.18 10.34 12.32
N LYS A 35 7.99 9.33 11.97
CA LYS A 35 8.44 9.05 10.59
C LYS A 35 7.67 7.88 9.95
N ALA A 36 6.55 7.46 10.53
CA ALA A 36 5.69 6.44 9.95
C ALA A 36 4.94 7.04 8.75
N THR A 37 5.24 6.54 7.56
CA THR A 37 4.51 6.87 6.34
C THR A 37 3.48 5.77 6.07
N SER A 38 2.46 6.07 5.28
CA SER A 38 1.45 5.09 4.83
C SER A 38 2.09 3.79 4.33
N LYS A 39 3.09 3.86 3.43
CA LYS A 39 3.90 2.72 2.99
C LYS A 39 4.55 1.92 4.13
N LYS A 40 5.07 2.58 5.17
CA LYS A 40 5.67 1.90 6.33
C LYS A 40 4.61 1.18 7.16
N ILE A 41 3.43 1.78 7.34
CA ILE A 41 2.30 1.15 8.03
C ILE A 41 1.83 -0.08 7.29
N VAL A 42 1.63 0.01 5.96
CA VAL A 42 1.23 -1.14 5.14
C VAL A 42 2.27 -2.26 5.22
N ARG A 43 3.57 -1.93 5.08
CA ARG A 43 4.64 -2.94 5.19
C ARG A 43 4.75 -3.55 6.59
N ALA A 44 4.57 -2.76 7.64
CA ALA A 44 4.58 -3.26 9.02
C ALA A 44 3.38 -4.18 9.28
N SER A 45 2.21 -3.84 8.73
CA SER A 45 0.98 -4.62 8.89
C SER A 45 1.13 -6.03 8.34
N LEU A 46 1.82 -6.22 7.20
CA LEU A 46 2.07 -7.54 6.62
C LEU A 46 2.89 -8.47 7.53
N LEU A 47 3.66 -7.94 8.47
CA LEU A 47 4.42 -8.75 9.43
C LEU A 47 3.49 -9.51 10.37
N ALA A 48 2.31 -8.95 10.67
CA ALA A 48 1.31 -9.61 11.51
C ALA A 48 0.79 -10.93 10.91
N LEU A 49 0.91 -11.16 9.58
CA LEU A 49 0.57 -12.46 8.97
C LEU A 49 1.60 -13.55 9.28
N THR A 50 2.86 -13.16 9.46
CA THR A 50 3.98 -14.08 9.63
C THR A 50 4.37 -14.27 11.09
N ASP A 51 3.79 -13.47 11.98
CA ASP A 51 4.07 -13.49 13.40
C ASP A 51 3.17 -14.53 14.11
N PRO A 52 3.75 -15.61 14.66
CA PRO A 52 2.97 -16.63 15.36
C PRO A 52 2.37 -16.11 16.69
N ASP A 53 2.90 -15.01 17.24
CA ASP A 53 2.44 -14.48 18.53
C ASP A 53 1.13 -13.67 18.39
N VAL A 54 0.79 -13.23 17.18
CA VAL A 54 -0.45 -12.51 16.88
C VAL A 54 -1.59 -13.51 16.66
N THR A 55 -2.22 -13.91 17.75
CA THR A 55 -3.33 -14.88 17.73
C THR A 55 -4.71 -14.24 17.77
N ASP A 56 -4.80 -12.98 18.19
CA ASP A 56 -6.08 -12.28 18.29
C ASP A 56 -6.55 -11.78 16.90
N ARG A 57 -7.69 -12.33 16.48
CA ARG A 57 -8.37 -11.94 15.24
C ARG A 57 -8.72 -10.46 15.21
N ASN A 58 -9.11 -9.86 16.34
CA ASN A 58 -9.53 -8.47 16.38
C ASN A 58 -8.34 -7.54 16.15
N VAL A 59 -7.21 -7.80 16.82
CA VAL A 59 -5.95 -7.08 16.59
C VAL A 59 -5.55 -7.16 15.12
N LEU A 60 -5.55 -8.37 14.56
CA LEU A 60 -5.20 -8.59 13.16
C LEU A 60 -6.14 -7.84 12.20
N HIS A 61 -7.45 -7.90 12.45
CA HIS A 61 -8.47 -7.22 11.66
C HIS A 61 -8.29 -5.70 11.69
N THR A 62 -8.05 -5.13 12.87
CA THR A 62 -7.84 -3.70 13.06
C THR A 62 -6.60 -3.20 12.32
N ILE A 63 -5.48 -3.91 12.43
CA ILE A 63 -4.23 -3.57 11.74
C ILE A 63 -4.44 -3.60 10.22
N TYR A 64 -5.09 -4.63 9.68
CA TYR A 64 -5.34 -4.70 8.24
C TYR A 64 -6.37 -3.70 7.73
N ALA A 65 -7.42 -3.42 8.50
CA ALA A 65 -8.40 -2.41 8.13
C ALA A 65 -7.70 -1.05 7.94
N LEU A 66 -6.78 -0.69 8.84
CA LEU A 66 -5.97 0.51 8.71
C LEU A 66 -5.05 0.45 7.48
N ALA A 67 -4.33 -0.65 7.28
CA ALA A 67 -3.44 -0.82 6.14
C ALA A 67 -4.16 -0.70 4.79
N ILE A 68 -5.36 -1.28 4.67
CA ILE A 68 -6.19 -1.20 3.47
C ILE A 68 -6.61 0.23 3.22
N ALA A 69 -7.08 0.95 4.26
CA ALA A 69 -7.45 2.36 4.14
C ALA A 69 -6.30 3.22 3.58
N HIS A 70 -5.11 3.12 4.18
CA HIS A 70 -3.92 3.81 3.68
C HIS A 70 -3.55 3.43 2.25
N ARG A 71 -3.74 2.16 1.86
CA ARG A 71 -3.46 1.74 0.48
C ARG A 71 -4.46 2.32 -0.50
N MET A 72 -5.73 2.44 -0.12
CA MET A 72 -6.75 3.06 -0.96
C MET A 72 -6.46 4.55 -1.17
N ASP A 73 -5.97 5.24 -0.13
CA ASP A 73 -5.59 6.65 -0.21
C ASP A 73 -4.29 6.87 -1.02
N GLU A 74 -3.27 6.02 -0.86
CA GLU A 74 -2.00 6.13 -1.59
C GLU A 74 -2.13 5.89 -3.10
N VAL A 75 -3.09 5.07 -3.55
CA VAL A 75 -3.30 4.79 -4.99
C VAL A 75 -3.63 6.06 -5.79
N GLY A 76 -4.04 7.16 -5.13
CA GLY A 76 -4.23 8.48 -5.74
C GLY A 76 -3.02 9.42 -5.69
N SER A 77 -2.00 9.12 -4.88
CA SER A 77 -0.89 10.04 -4.55
C SER A 77 0.46 9.45 -4.97
N THR A 78 0.73 9.44 -6.28
CA THR A 78 2.05 9.07 -6.79
C THR A 78 3.04 10.21 -6.53
N ASN A 79 3.83 10.13 -5.45
CA ASN A 79 5.24 10.54 -5.35
C ASN A 79 5.66 10.63 -3.87
N ASP A 80 6.49 9.71 -3.42
CA ASP A 80 7.33 9.93 -2.23
C ASP A 80 8.73 9.31 -2.48
N PRO A 81 9.79 10.13 -2.60
CA PRO A 81 11.15 9.66 -2.73
C PRO A 81 11.80 9.52 -1.35
N ASP A 82 11.57 8.38 -0.69
CA ASP A 82 12.42 7.97 0.44
C ASP A 82 12.59 6.44 0.40
N ASP A 83 13.44 6.01 -0.53
CA ASP A 83 13.93 4.64 -0.68
C ASP A 83 15.37 4.59 -0.15
N ASP A 84 15.50 4.41 1.16
CA ASP A 84 16.73 3.91 1.76
C ASP A 84 16.45 2.50 2.32
N GLU A 85 16.17 1.56 1.41
CA GLU A 85 16.33 0.11 1.65
C GLU A 85 16.31 -0.69 0.31
N ASN A 86 17.49 -0.81 -0.31
CA ASN A 86 17.92 -1.75 -1.37
C ASN A 86 16.81 -2.54 -2.15
N PRO A 87 16.52 -2.18 -3.41
CA PRO A 87 15.52 -2.84 -4.24
C PRO A 87 16.12 -3.97 -5.09
N THR A 88 16.31 -5.16 -4.52
CA THR A 88 16.33 -6.41 -5.32
C THR A 88 14.97 -7.07 -5.31
N GLU A 89 13.97 -6.39 -5.89
CA GLU A 89 12.95 -7.00 -6.75
C GLU A 89 12.06 -5.91 -7.35
N LYS A 90 12.46 -5.46 -8.55
CA LYS A 90 11.56 -4.70 -9.42
C LYS A 90 10.55 -5.69 -10.00
N SER A 91 9.42 -5.88 -9.32
CA SER A 91 8.27 -6.55 -9.94
C SER A 91 7.75 -5.68 -11.10
N PRO A 92 7.31 -6.30 -12.21
CA PRO A 92 7.23 -5.62 -13.49
C PRO A 92 6.05 -4.64 -13.50
N VAL A 93 6.38 -3.41 -13.86
CA VAL A 93 5.41 -2.38 -14.23
C VAL A 93 4.54 -2.93 -15.36
N LEU A 94 3.24 -3.11 -15.10
CA LEU A 94 2.25 -3.38 -16.13
C LEU A 94 2.22 -2.18 -17.09
N ARG A 95 2.99 -2.28 -18.16
CA ARG A 95 3.02 -1.29 -19.25
C ARG A 95 1.64 -1.29 -19.90
N THR A 96 0.97 -0.16 -19.82
CA THR A 96 -0.27 0.14 -20.53
C THR A 96 -0.11 -0.18 -22.02
N LEU A 97 -0.91 -1.09 -22.54
CA LEU A 97 -0.99 -1.44 -23.96
C LEU A 97 -1.51 -0.23 -24.76
N LYS A 98 -0.59 0.47 -25.43
CA LYS A 98 -0.90 1.52 -26.40
C LYS A 98 -1.48 0.85 -27.65
N LYS A 99 -2.82 0.80 -27.74
CA LYS A 99 -3.55 0.25 -28.90
C LYS A 99 -3.30 1.13 -30.13
N LYS A 100 -2.30 0.74 -30.94
CA LYS A 100 -2.04 1.27 -32.28
C LYS A 100 -3.13 0.74 -33.22
N ARG A 101 -4.15 1.54 -33.51
CA ARG A 101 -5.01 1.33 -34.68
C ARG A 101 -4.37 2.01 -35.89
N THR A 102 -3.55 1.25 -36.62
CA THR A 102 -3.36 1.47 -38.05
C THR A 102 -4.40 0.64 -38.77
N SER A 103 -5.42 1.29 -39.31
CA SER A 103 -6.25 0.73 -40.38
C SER A 103 -6.36 1.80 -41.45
N ALA A 104 -5.53 1.67 -42.47
CA ALA A 104 -5.78 2.30 -43.76
C ALA A 104 -6.88 1.49 -44.45
N SER A 105 -7.97 2.15 -44.83
CA SER A 105 -8.78 1.72 -45.98
C SER A 105 -9.40 2.97 -46.61
N ALA A 106 -9.08 3.18 -47.88
CA ALA A 106 -9.54 4.28 -48.73
C ALA A 106 -11.07 4.34 -48.85
N PRO A 107 -11.66 5.51 -49.18
CA PRO A 107 -12.97 5.54 -49.80
C PRO A 107 -12.77 5.35 -51.32
N VAL A 108 -13.29 4.25 -51.84
CA VAL A 108 -13.61 4.11 -53.27
C VAL A 108 -15.06 4.57 -53.37
N GLU A 109 -15.28 5.80 -53.84
CA GLU A 109 -16.63 6.29 -54.18
C GLU A 109 -16.84 6.08 -55.68
N ALA A 110 -17.62 5.04 -55.99
CA ALA A 110 -18.31 4.91 -57.26
C ALA A 110 -19.65 4.23 -56.97
N SER A 111 -20.74 5.00 -57.02
CA SER A 111 -22.07 4.45 -57.23
C SER A 111 -22.92 5.44 -58.02
N GLN A 112 -23.33 4.93 -59.18
CA GLN A 112 -24.31 5.41 -60.13
C GLN A 112 -25.65 5.79 -59.45
N ILE A 113 -26.25 6.88 -59.93
CA ILE A 113 -27.58 6.87 -60.59
C ILE A 113 -27.50 7.84 -61.77
#